data_AF-A0A3M0ZU47-F1
#
_entry.id   AF-A0A3M0ZU47-F1
#
_cell.length_a   1.000
_cell.length_b   1.000
_cell.length_c   1.000
_cell.angle_alpha   90.00
_cell.angle_beta   90.00
_cell.angle_gamma   90.00
#
_symmetry.space_group_name_H-M   'P 1'
#
loop_
_entity.id
_entity.type
_entity.pdbx_description
1 polymer ?
#
loop_
_entity_poly.entity_id
_entity_poly.type
_entity_poly.pdbx_seq_one_letter_code
_entity_poly.pdbx_strand_id
1 'polypeptide(L)'
;MYPVLAALSAALLVTLLFNLRGRLFLGDAGSYSLSVLIGLLAIYAYNQGFDRLPADSVALWFLIPVLDTTRLIVTRVSRGQPPFRGDRTHLHHLLYDAMPWRYGLLLYLGMILLPGLLALALPEITLLLLIATTFGYGLVCIGLVRRPGLFGAAR
;
A
#
# COMPACT_ATOMS: atom_id res chain seq x y z
N MET A 1 -14.17 -15.76 -13.23
CA MET A 1 -13.38 -15.01 -12.22
C MET A 1 -12.53 -15.93 -11.34
N TYR A 2 -13.13 -16.90 -10.64
CA TYR A 2 -12.42 -17.77 -9.69
C TYR A 2 -11.15 -18.46 -10.20
N PRO A 3 -11.10 -19.08 -11.40
CA PRO A 3 -9.86 -19.73 -11.87
C PRO A 3 -8.73 -18.71 -12.09
N VAL A 4 -9.05 -17.50 -12.57
CA VAL A 4 -8.08 -16.42 -12.77
C VAL A 4 -7.54 -15.95 -11.41
N LEU A 5 -8.42 -15.75 -10.43
CA LEU A 5 -8.01 -15.34 -9.07
C LEU A 5 -7.18 -16.42 -8.37
N ALA A 6 -7.51 -17.70 -8.54
CA ALA A 6 -6.76 -18.81 -7.99
C ALA A 6 -5.35 -18.90 -8.61
N ALA A 7 -5.25 -18.82 -9.94
CA ALA A 7 -3.98 -18.82 -10.65
C ALA A 7 -3.10 -17.62 -10.25
N LEU A 8 -3.69 -16.43 -10.17
CA LEU A 8 -3.00 -15.21 -9.75
C LEU A 8 -2.50 -15.34 -8.30
N SER A 9 -3.34 -15.81 -7.38
CA SER A 9 -2.97 -16.02 -5.98
C SER A 9 -1.82 -17.02 -5.83
N ALA A 10 -1.85 -18.13 -6.58
CA ALA A 10 -0.78 -19.11 -6.57
C ALA A 10 0.54 -18.54 -7.10
N ALA A 11 0.50 -17.83 -8.24
CA ALA A 11 1.67 -17.19 -8.83
C ALA A 11 2.29 -16.13 -7.88
N LEU A 12 1.45 -15.30 -7.25
CA LEU A 12 1.89 -14.30 -6.28
C LEU A 12 2.46 -14.92 -5.02
N LEU A 13 1.87 -16.02 -4.51
CA LEU A 13 2.39 -16.72 -3.34
C LEU A 13 3.78 -17.29 -3.61
N VAL A 14 3.99 -17.95 -4.76
CA VAL A 14 5.30 -18.45 -5.17
C VAL A 14 6.28 -17.28 -5.29
N THR A 15 5.91 -16.25 -6.04
CA THR A 15 6.72 -15.03 -6.22
C THR A 15 7.14 -14.42 -4.88
N LEU A 16 6.20 -14.28 -3.94
CA LEU A 16 6.44 -13.74 -2.61
C LEU A 16 7.45 -14.59 -1.82
N LEU A 17 7.32 -15.91 -1.84
CA LEU A 17 8.25 -16.81 -1.13
C LEU A 17 9.70 -16.68 -1.64
N PHE A 18 9.89 -16.57 -2.96
CA PHE A 18 11.22 -16.36 -3.54
C PHE A 18 11.71 -14.92 -3.34
N ASN A 19 10.82 -13.94 -3.36
CA ASN A 19 11.14 -12.53 -3.14
C ASN A 19 11.61 -12.25 -1.70
N LEU A 20 10.93 -12.82 -0.70
CA LEU A 20 11.34 -12.72 0.72
C LEU A 20 12.72 -13.36 0.99
N ARG A 21 13.17 -14.26 0.12
CA ARG A 21 14.51 -14.88 0.18
C ARG A 21 15.55 -14.13 -0.65
N GLY A 22 15.19 -13.01 -1.27
CA GLY A 22 16.06 -12.22 -2.15
C GLY A 22 16.43 -12.94 -3.46
N ARG A 23 15.69 -13.97 -3.87
CA ARG A 23 16.00 -14.79 -5.06
C ARG A 23 15.32 -14.32 -6.33
N LEU A 24 14.25 -13.53 -6.18
CA LEU A 24 13.45 -13.05 -7.29
C LEU A 24 12.99 -11.62 -7.00
N PHE A 25 13.18 -10.74 -7.96
CA PHE A 25 12.64 -9.38 -7.93
C PHE A 25 11.58 -9.26 -9.02
N LEU A 26 10.41 -8.72 -8.68
CA LEU A 26 9.28 -8.63 -9.62
C LEU A 26 9.57 -7.67 -10.79
N GLY A 27 10.38 -6.64 -10.54
CA GLY A 27 10.74 -5.62 -11.53
C GLY A 27 9.57 -4.71 -11.93
N ASP A 28 9.86 -3.75 -12.80
CA ASP A 28 8.88 -2.77 -13.27
C ASP A 28 7.83 -3.44 -14.16
N ALA A 29 8.25 -4.31 -15.08
CA ALA A 29 7.35 -5.04 -15.95
C ALA A 29 6.32 -5.86 -15.16
N GLY A 30 6.75 -6.57 -14.12
CA GLY A 30 5.85 -7.34 -13.25
C GLY A 30 4.93 -6.45 -12.42
N SER A 31 5.47 -5.38 -11.82
CA SER A 31 4.71 -4.45 -10.97
C SER A 31 3.62 -3.71 -11.75
N TYR A 32 3.94 -3.22 -12.95
CA TYR A 32 2.96 -2.54 -13.82
C TYR A 32 1.92 -3.50 -14.38
N SER A 33 2.34 -4.68 -14.87
CA SER A 33 1.40 -5.68 -15.38
C SER A 33 0.43 -6.13 -14.28
N LEU A 34 0.93 -6.36 -13.07
CA LEU A 34 0.09 -6.74 -11.92
C LEU A 34 -0.88 -5.63 -11.53
N SER A 35 -0.42 -4.37 -11.51
CA SER A 35 -1.26 -3.21 -11.18
C SER A 35 -2.41 -3.04 -12.18
N VAL A 36 -2.12 -3.16 -13.48
CA VAL A 36 -3.13 -3.11 -14.54
C VAL A 36 -4.12 -4.26 -14.39
N LEU A 37 -3.63 -5.48 -14.18
CA LEU A 37 -4.49 -6.66 -14.01
C LEU A 37 -5.44 -6.51 -12.80
N ILE A 38 -4.91 -6.12 -11.64
CA ILE A 38 -5.72 -5.92 -10.42
C ILE A 38 -6.74 -4.79 -10.63
N GLY A 39 -6.35 -3.68 -11.27
CA GLY A 39 -7.25 -2.57 -11.57
C GLY A 39 -8.41 -2.98 -12.50
N LEU A 40 -8.11 -3.70 -13.58
CA LEU A 40 -9.13 -4.20 -14.50
C LEU A 40 -10.06 -5.23 -13.83
N LEU A 41 -9.51 -6.11 -12.98
CA LEU A 41 -10.32 -7.07 -12.21
C LEU A 41 -11.25 -6.37 -11.22
N ALA A 42 -10.79 -5.31 -10.55
CA ALA A 42 -11.61 -4.52 -9.64
C ALA A 42 -12.77 -3.83 -10.37
N ILE A 43 -12.50 -3.19 -11.53
CA ILE A 43 -13.53 -2.56 -12.36
C ILE A 43 -14.54 -3.59 -12.86
N TYR A 44 -14.06 -4.74 -13.35
CA TYR A 44 -14.92 -5.82 -13.83
C TYR A 44 -15.80 -6.37 -12.69
N ALA A 45 -15.23 -6.62 -11.51
CA ALA A 45 -15.98 -7.10 -10.35
C ALA A 45 -17.08 -6.12 -9.93
N TYR A 46 -16.76 -4.81 -9.89
CA TYR A 46 -17.73 -3.76 -9.59
C TYR A 46 -18.89 -3.74 -10.60
N ASN A 47 -18.59 -3.79 -11.90
CA ASN A 47 -19.60 -3.72 -12.96
C ASN A 47 -20.51 -4.95 -13.06
N GLN A 48 -20.05 -6.11 -12.59
CA GLN A 48 -20.83 -7.36 -12.66
C GLN A 48 -21.87 -7.51 -11.55
N GLY A 49 -22.22 -6.44 -10.85
CA GLY A 49 -23.21 -6.50 -9.78
C GLY A 49 -22.75 -7.38 -8.62
N PHE A 50 -21.44 -7.37 -8.31
CA PHE A 50 -21.06 -7.68 -6.94
C PHE A 50 -21.59 -6.53 -6.08
N ASP A 51 -22.89 -6.55 -5.76
CA ASP A 51 -23.55 -5.61 -4.82
C ASP A 51 -22.87 -5.60 -3.43
N ARG A 52 -21.94 -6.53 -3.23
CA ARG A 52 -21.09 -6.71 -2.06
C ARG A 52 -19.72 -6.02 -2.16
N LEU A 53 -19.38 -5.34 -3.27
CA LEU A 53 -18.11 -4.64 -3.43
C LEU A 53 -18.32 -3.13 -3.60
N PRO A 54 -18.64 -2.42 -2.51
CA PRO A 54 -18.83 -0.98 -2.57
C PRO A 54 -17.50 -0.26 -2.87
N ALA A 55 -17.59 0.89 -3.53
CA ALA A 55 -16.42 1.60 -4.06
C ALA A 55 -15.46 2.09 -2.96
N ASP A 56 -15.98 2.38 -1.77
CA ASP A 56 -15.23 2.74 -0.57
C ASP A 56 -14.34 1.58 -0.07
N SER A 57 -14.79 0.33 -0.19
CA SER A 57 -13.96 -0.85 0.11
C SER A 57 -12.78 -0.97 -0.84
N VAL A 58 -13.01 -0.72 -2.13
CA VAL A 58 -11.94 -0.70 -3.14
C VAL A 58 -10.96 0.44 -2.84
N ALA A 59 -11.47 1.63 -2.50
CA ALA A 59 -10.63 2.76 -2.11
C ALA A 59 -9.77 2.43 -0.88
N LEU A 60 -10.34 1.74 0.11
CA LEU A 60 -9.64 1.33 1.33
C LEU A 60 -8.46 0.38 1.04
N TRP A 61 -8.60 -0.53 0.08
CA TRP A 61 -7.51 -1.47 -0.29
C TRP A 61 -6.25 -0.78 -0.81
N PHE A 62 -6.42 0.34 -1.53
CA PHE A 62 -5.32 1.09 -2.13
C PHE A 62 -4.94 2.36 -1.36
N LEU A 63 -5.61 2.62 -0.23
CA LEU A 63 -5.51 3.89 0.48
C LEU A 63 -4.09 4.21 0.92
N ILE A 64 -3.36 3.27 1.51
CA ILE A 64 -2.00 3.50 2.03
C ILE A 64 -1.01 3.89 0.90
N PRO A 65 -0.85 3.11 -0.19
CA PRO A 65 0.02 3.51 -1.30
C PRO A 65 -0.36 4.85 -1.94
N VAL A 66 -1.66 5.13 -2.05
CA VAL A 66 -2.18 6.40 -2.61
C VAL A 66 -1.82 7.56 -1.69
N LEU A 67 -2.17 7.49 -0.40
CA LEU A 67 -1.83 8.52 0.59
C LEU A 67 -0.32 8.77 0.63
N ASP A 68 0.49 7.72 0.58
CA ASP A 68 1.94 7.83 0.62
C ASP A 68 2.51 8.57 -0.58
N THR A 69 2.07 8.19 -1.78
CA THR A 69 2.49 8.83 -3.02
C THR A 69 2.01 10.28 -3.09
N THR A 70 0.75 10.54 -2.74
CA THR A 70 0.18 11.90 -2.71
C THR A 70 0.91 12.79 -1.72
N ARG A 71 1.16 12.33 -0.49
CA ARG A 71 1.92 13.08 0.53
C ARG A 71 3.28 13.50 0.00
N LEU A 72 4.01 12.59 -0.66
CA LEU A 72 5.33 12.89 -1.17
C LEU A 72 5.30 13.85 -2.36
N ILE A 73 4.38 13.66 -3.30
CA ILE A 73 4.20 14.61 -4.42
C ILE A 73 3.90 16.02 -3.88
N VAL A 74 2.94 16.15 -2.95
CA VAL A 74 2.56 17.44 -2.35
C VAL A 74 3.74 18.06 -1.61
N THR A 75 4.49 17.27 -0.83
CA THR A 75 5.65 17.76 -0.06
C THR A 75 6.79 18.21 -0.97
N ARG A 76 7.01 17.55 -2.12
CA ARG A 76 8.03 17.94 -3.09
C ARG A 76 7.65 19.22 -3.82
N VAL A 77 6.41 19.28 -4.32
CA VAL A 77 5.91 20.46 -5.03
C VAL A 77 5.91 21.69 -4.13
N SER A 78 5.53 21.57 -2.85
CA SER A 78 5.59 22.68 -1.90
C SER A 78 7.01 23.17 -1.58
N ARG A 79 8.03 22.37 -1.88
CA ARG A 79 9.47 22.71 -1.75
C ARG A 79 10.11 23.08 -3.09
N GLY A 80 9.33 23.24 -4.17
CA GLY A 80 9.83 23.54 -5.51
C GLY A 80 10.60 22.39 -6.16
N GLN A 81 10.41 21.14 -5.69
CA GLN A 81 11.07 19.97 -6.25
C GLN A 81 10.18 19.25 -7.28
N PRO A 82 10.75 18.56 -8.29
CA PRO A 82 9.98 17.79 -9.26
C PRO A 82 9.14 16.69 -8.58
N PRO A 83 7.86 16.50 -8.98
CA PRO A 83 6.94 15.58 -8.30
C PRO A 83 7.38 14.11 -8.35
N PHE A 84 8.01 13.71 -9.46
CA PHE A 84 8.47 12.33 -9.73
C PHE A 84 9.94 12.10 -9.34
N ARG A 85 10.56 13.03 -8.62
CA ARG A 85 11.92 12.83 -8.11
C ARG A 85 11.91 11.70 -7.08
N GLY A 86 12.73 10.67 -7.30
CA GLY A 86 12.90 9.57 -6.36
C GLY A 86 13.57 10.02 -5.06
N ASP A 87 13.15 9.45 -3.94
CA ASP A 87 13.76 9.63 -2.62
C ASP A 87 13.46 8.43 -1.71
N ARG A 88 14.00 8.44 -0.47
CA ARG A 88 13.80 7.40 0.54
C ARG A 88 12.75 7.76 1.59
N THR A 89 11.77 8.59 1.24
CA THR A 89 10.80 9.11 2.23
C THR A 89 9.45 8.42 2.19
N HIS A 90 9.26 7.43 1.31
CA HIS A 90 8.12 6.53 1.34
C HIS A 90 7.97 5.79 2.67
N LEU A 91 6.73 5.48 3.07
CA LEU A 91 6.44 4.83 4.35
C LEU A 91 7.26 3.57 4.57
N HIS A 92 7.43 2.73 3.55
CA HIS A 92 8.19 1.48 3.68
C HIS A 92 9.69 1.73 3.93
N HIS A 93 10.28 2.80 3.38
CA HIS A 93 11.65 3.20 3.69
C HIS A 93 11.75 3.76 5.10
N LEU A 94 10.82 4.61 5.52
CA LEU A 94 10.78 5.14 6.90
C LEU A 94 10.66 4.02 7.94
N LEU A 95 9.87 2.98 7.64
CA LEU A 95 9.75 1.80 8.48
C LEU A 95 11.04 0.98 8.51
N TYR A 96 11.67 0.78 7.36
CA TYR A 96 12.94 0.07 7.26
C TYR A 96 14.06 0.76 8.05
N ASP A 97 14.11 2.10 8.00
CA ASP A 97 15.14 2.86 8.72
C ASP A 97 14.85 2.92 10.23
N ALA A 98 13.59 2.73 10.66
CA ALA A 98 13.19 2.86 12.06
C ALA A 98 13.12 1.53 12.86
N MET A 99 13.03 0.38 12.20
CA MET A 99 12.90 -0.93 12.84
C MET A 99 13.35 -2.08 11.93
N PRO A 100 13.64 -3.29 12.46
CA PRO A 100 13.98 -4.43 11.63
C PRO A 100 12.90 -4.72 10.59
N TRP A 101 13.32 -5.05 9.36
CA TRP A 101 12.44 -5.14 8.19
C TRP A 101 11.21 -6.03 8.39
N ARG A 102 11.30 -7.08 9.21
CA ARG A 102 10.19 -7.99 9.52
C ARG A 102 9.06 -7.27 10.25
N TYR A 103 9.39 -6.45 11.24
CA TYR A 103 8.40 -5.66 11.98
C TYR A 103 7.83 -4.53 11.12
N GLY A 104 8.68 -3.89 10.31
CA GLY A 104 8.23 -2.88 9.35
C GLY A 104 7.26 -3.46 8.31
N LEU A 105 7.57 -4.64 7.77
CA LEU A 105 6.70 -5.36 6.84
C LEU A 105 5.36 -5.74 7.50
N LEU A 106 5.38 -6.28 8.72
CA LEU A 106 4.17 -6.63 9.45
C LEU A 106 3.29 -5.41 9.72
N LEU A 107 3.88 -4.28 10.13
CA LEU A 107 3.14 -3.04 10.34
C LEU A 107 2.55 -2.51 9.03
N TYR A 108 3.34 -2.48 7.94
CA TYR A 108 2.88 -2.04 6.63
C TYR A 108 1.72 -2.89 6.10
N LEU A 109 1.86 -4.23 6.16
CA LEU A 109 0.80 -5.15 5.77
C LEU A 109 -0.42 -5.03 6.68
N GLY A 110 -0.23 -4.86 7.99
CA GLY A 110 -1.32 -4.65 8.94
C GLY A 110 -2.13 -3.39 8.64
N MET A 111 -1.46 -2.28 8.31
CA MET A 111 -2.11 -1.02 7.93
C MET A 111 -2.95 -1.12 6.65
N ILE A 112 -2.65 -2.07 5.76
CA ILE A 112 -3.39 -2.30 4.51
C ILE A 112 -4.49 -3.36 4.70
N LEU A 113 -4.13 -4.51 5.26
CA LEU A 113 -5.01 -5.68 5.31
C LEU A 113 -6.07 -5.57 6.41
N LEU A 114 -5.73 -5.05 7.59
CA LEU A 114 -6.66 -5.03 8.72
C LEU A 114 -7.92 -4.18 8.43
N PRO A 115 -7.82 -2.93 7.92
CA PRO A 115 -9.01 -2.17 7.55
C PRO A 115 -9.82 -2.84 6.45
N GLY A 116 -9.15 -3.42 5.44
CA GLY A 116 -9.83 -4.13 4.35
C GLY A 116 -10.61 -5.36 4.83
N LEU A 117 -10.03 -6.18 5.69
CA LEU A 117 -10.71 -7.36 6.26
C LEU A 117 -11.87 -6.96 7.18
N LEU A 118 -11.71 -5.89 7.97
CA LEU A 118 -12.79 -5.38 8.81
C LEU A 118 -13.94 -4.80 7.98
N ALA A 119 -13.65 -4.11 6.87
CA ALA A 119 -14.68 -3.63 5.95
C ALA A 119 -15.44 -4.79 5.28
N LEU A 120 -14.78 -5.91 5.00
CA LEU A 120 -15.45 -7.12 4.51
C LEU A 120 -16.40 -7.73 5.55
N ALA A 121 -16.01 -7.73 6.83
CA ALA A 121 -16.82 -8.29 7.91
C ALA A 121 -17.93 -7.35 8.36
N LEU A 122 -17.69 -6.03 8.32
CA LEU A 122 -18.55 -4.97 8.82
C LEU A 122 -18.61 -3.83 7.79
N PRO A 123 -19.37 -3.98 6.69
CA PRO A 123 -19.41 -2.97 5.63
C PRO A 123 -19.88 -1.59 6.08
N GLU A 124 -20.76 -1.54 7.09
CA GLU A 124 -21.34 -0.30 7.65
C GLU A 124 -20.30 0.65 8.26
N ILE A 125 -19.12 0.14 8.66
CA ILE A 125 -18.05 0.96 9.25
C ILE A 125 -16.95 1.33 8.25
N THR A 126 -17.12 1.03 6.95
CA THR A 126 -16.07 1.24 5.94
C THR A 126 -15.61 2.70 5.88
N LEU A 127 -16.55 3.65 5.94
CA LEU A 127 -16.22 5.08 5.99
C LEU A 127 -15.39 5.45 7.23
N LEU A 128 -15.76 4.92 8.39
CA LEU A 128 -15.00 5.12 9.63
C LEU A 128 -13.59 4.54 9.51
N LEU A 129 -13.46 3.34 8.91
CA LEU A 129 -12.17 2.70 8.68
C LEU A 129 -11.29 3.50 7.72
N LEU A 130 -11.87 4.13 6.68
CA LEU A 130 -11.15 5.01 5.76
C LEU A 130 -10.57 6.24 6.48
N ILE A 131 -11.39 6.88 7.31
CA ILE A 131 -10.97 8.01 8.15
C ILE A 131 -9.88 7.57 9.13
N ALA A 132 -10.12 6.50 9.89
CA ALA A 132 -9.19 5.97 10.88
C ALA A 132 -7.85 5.56 10.26
N THR A 133 -7.87 4.93 9.09
CA THR A 133 -6.66 4.52 8.35
C THR A 133 -5.87 5.74 7.88
N THR A 134 -6.56 6.78 7.41
CA THR A 134 -5.93 8.05 7.00
C THR A 134 -5.23 8.73 8.18
N PHE A 135 -5.92 8.85 9.32
CA PHE A 135 -5.33 9.41 10.54
C PHE A 135 -4.20 8.54 11.09
N GLY A 136 -4.38 7.22 11.12
CA GLY A 136 -3.36 6.26 11.56
C GLY A 136 -2.10 6.33 10.71
N TYR A 137 -2.26 6.41 9.38
CA TYR A 137 -1.17 6.67 8.44
C TYR A 137 -0.42 7.97 8.78
N GLY A 138 -1.15 9.06 8.99
CA GLY A 138 -0.57 10.36 9.35
C GLY A 138 0.23 10.30 10.67
N LEU A 139 -0.33 9.67 11.71
CA LEU A 139 0.34 9.51 13.01
C LEU A 139 1.62 8.70 12.90
N VAL A 140 1.59 7.57 12.19
CA VAL A 140 2.79 6.74 11.95
C VAL A 140 3.85 7.56 11.20
N CYS A 141 3.46 8.26 10.13
CA CYS A 141 4.40 9.08 9.36
C CYS A 141 5.02 10.20 10.18
N ILE A 142 4.22 10.94 10.95
CA ILE A 142 4.72 12.02 11.82
C ILE A 142 5.65 11.44 12.89
N GLY A 143 5.29 10.31 13.50
CA GLY A 143 6.10 9.64 14.51
C GLY A 143 7.45 9.18 13.97
N LEU A 144 7.49 8.67 12.74
CA LEU A 144 8.73 8.24 12.08
C LEU A 144 9.58 9.42 11.59
N VAL A 145 8.96 10.42 10.95
CA VAL A 145 9.67 11.59 10.42
C VAL A 145 10.32 12.42 11.53
N ARG A 146 9.72 12.44 12.73
CA ARG A 146 10.25 13.20 13.88
C ARG A 146 11.38 12.50 14.64
N ARG A 147 11.74 11.25 14.33
CA ARG A 147 12.83 10.57 15.05
C ARG A 147 14.19 11.21 14.70
N PRO A 148 14.90 11.79 15.69
CA PRO A 148 16.24 12.32 15.45
C PRO A 148 17.19 11.17 15.03
N GLY A 149 17.99 11.41 13.99
CA GLY A 149 18.96 10.44 13.46
C GLY A 149 18.55 9.75 12.14
N LEU A 150 17.26 9.71 11.79
CA LEU A 150 16.81 9.07 10.53
C LEU A 150 17.06 9.94 9.28
N PHE A 151 17.14 11.26 9.43
CA PHE A 151 17.42 12.21 8.34
C PHE A 151 18.88 12.71 8.34
N GLY A 152 19.78 12.00 9.02
CA GLY A 152 21.13 12.47 9.35
C GLY A 152 22.27 12.07 8.40
N ALA A 153 22.02 11.38 7.28
CA ALA A 153 23.13 10.85 6.44
C ALA A 153 23.00 11.12 4.94
N ALA A 154 22.24 12.14 4.52
CA ALA A 154 22.25 12.60 3.13
C ALA A 154 21.83 14.08 3.04
N ARG A 155 22.77 14.98 3.34
CA ARG A 155 22.84 16.29 2.71
C ARG A 155 24.07 16.32 1.84
#